data_AF-A0A0W8DH64-F1
#
_entry.id   AF-A0A0W8DH64-F1
#
_cell.length_a   1.000
_cell.length_b   1.000
_cell.length_c   1.000
_cell.angle_alpha   90.00
_cell.angle_beta   90.00
_cell.angle_gamma   90.00
#
_symmetry.space_group_name_H-M   'P 1'
#
loop_
_entity.id
_entity.type
_entity.pdbx_description
1 polymer ?
#
loop_
_entity_poly.entity_id
_entity_poly.type
_entity_poly.pdbx_seq_one_letter_code
_entity_poly.pdbx_strand_id
1 'polypeptide(L)'
;MGGNDGDDIDEEAGREEEAGRVSETDGDGEDDGERTSVPQIVEPPVKYHSSWEDWQSYFEDYCQRTLQVIPVKETMSRAERNKRLKKTKKGEDESQLVPEGFDPYQRTYICTHGWKKRKSRSEGSRPRQHIRLTNCPFRFVVQWNLVRGELQVKNGHFAHNHPVSPAAFATYPASRGVMDLCACTQLGCGNV
;
A
#
# COMPACT_ATOMS: atom_id res chain seq x y z
N MET A 1 71.50 64.29 -6.06
CA MET A 1 70.25 65.03 -6.35
C MET A 1 69.27 64.04 -6.95
N GLY A 2 68.08 63.95 -6.37
CA GLY A 2 66.90 63.26 -6.94
C GLY A 2 67.04 61.73 -6.95
N GLY A 3 66.17 60.94 -6.34
CA GLY A 3 64.79 61.19 -5.98
C GLY A 3 63.89 60.22 -6.74
N ASN A 4 62.84 59.77 -6.06
CA ASN A 4 61.66 59.07 -6.57
C ASN A 4 61.87 57.66 -7.14
N ASP A 5 60.92 56.75 -7.06
CA ASP A 5 59.68 56.58 -6.30
C ASP A 5 59.14 55.24 -6.80
N GLY A 6 58.36 54.56 -5.97
CA GLY A 6 57.17 53.90 -6.50
C GLY A 6 57.30 52.42 -6.85
N ASP A 7 56.40 51.70 -6.19
CA ASP A 7 55.53 50.67 -6.76
C ASP A 7 55.90 49.21 -6.49
N ASP A 8 55.28 48.71 -5.41
CA ASP A 8 54.71 47.36 -5.27
C ASP A 8 54.10 46.87 -6.59
N ILE A 9 54.49 45.69 -7.08
CA ILE A 9 53.65 44.47 -7.10
C ILE A 9 54.59 43.25 -7.26
N ASP A 10 54.33 42.17 -6.53
CA ASP A 10 54.06 40.81 -7.06
C ASP A 10 54.64 39.62 -6.26
N GLU A 11 53.73 38.64 -6.15
CA GLU A 11 53.92 37.19 -6.26
C GLU A 11 54.62 36.37 -5.14
N GLU A 12 53.82 35.39 -4.65
CA GLU A 12 54.14 33.97 -4.43
C GLU A 12 55.42 33.57 -3.68
N ALA A 13 55.25 32.79 -2.61
CA ALA A 13 55.61 31.35 -2.61
C ALA A 13 55.86 30.79 -1.20
N GLY A 14 55.32 29.58 -0.98
CA GLY A 14 55.81 28.59 -0.02
C GLY A 14 55.20 28.69 1.39
N ARG A 15 54.98 27.60 2.13
CA ARG A 15 55.28 26.17 1.98
C ARG A 15 54.64 25.49 3.21
N GLU A 16 54.02 24.31 2.99
CA GLU A 16 54.13 23.10 3.84
C GLU A 16 53.52 23.21 5.28
N GLU A 17 52.83 22.22 5.89
CA GLU A 17 53.01 20.77 5.91
C GLU A 17 51.72 19.99 6.23
N GLU A 18 51.87 18.70 5.92
CA GLU A 18 51.03 17.52 6.06
C GLU A 18 50.68 17.17 7.52
N ALA A 19 49.45 16.71 7.75
CA ALA A 19 49.14 15.78 8.85
C ALA A 19 47.87 15.01 8.50
N GLY A 20 48.05 13.78 8.00
CA GLY A 20 46.97 12.83 7.78
C GLY A 20 46.15 12.55 9.03
N ARG A 21 44.84 12.37 8.86
CA ARG A 21 43.98 11.69 9.84
C ARG A 21 42.74 11.08 9.20
N VAL A 22 42.82 9.75 9.07
CA VAL A 22 41.78 8.71 9.10
C VAL A 22 40.45 8.99 8.37
N SER A 23 40.26 8.25 7.28
CA SER A 23 38.94 7.98 6.70
C SER A 23 38.19 6.98 7.58
N GLU A 24 37.32 7.48 8.45
CA GLU A 24 36.30 6.66 9.10
C GLU A 24 35.23 6.31 8.07
N THR A 25 35.32 5.08 7.56
CA THR A 25 34.27 4.45 6.79
C THR A 25 33.30 3.83 7.79
N ASP A 26 32.30 4.61 8.20
CA ASP A 26 31.17 4.10 8.97
C ASP A 26 30.29 3.26 8.03
N GLY A 27 30.71 2.01 7.87
CA GLY A 27 29.87 0.95 7.34
C GLY A 27 28.80 0.62 8.37
N ASP A 28 27.73 1.40 8.40
CA ASP A 28 26.46 0.99 9.00
C ASP A 28 25.84 -0.10 8.11
N GLY A 29 26.41 -1.29 8.21
CA GLY A 29 25.71 -2.53 7.93
C GLY A 29 24.64 -2.67 9.01
N GLU A 30 23.50 -2.00 8.83
CA GLU A 30 22.28 -2.31 9.55
C GLU A 30 21.94 -3.76 9.23
N ASP A 31 22.34 -4.66 10.14
CA ASP A 31 21.83 -5.99 10.37
C ASP A 31 20.36 -6.04 9.95
N ASP A 32 20.10 -6.59 8.77
CA ASP A 32 18.78 -6.94 8.29
C ASP A 32 18.34 -8.23 9.00
N GLY A 33 18.51 -8.25 10.32
CA GLY A 33 17.98 -9.24 11.21
C GLY A 33 16.50 -9.39 10.87
N GLU A 34 16.21 -10.52 10.25
CA GLU A 34 14.88 -11.04 10.01
C GLU A 34 14.21 -11.16 11.37
N ARG A 35 13.66 -10.04 11.85
CA ARG A 35 12.84 -9.99 13.05
C ARG A 35 11.63 -10.79 12.65
N THR A 36 11.64 -12.07 13.01
CA THR A 36 10.53 -13.00 12.95
C THR A 36 9.45 -12.45 13.86
N SER A 37 8.73 -11.45 13.34
CA SER A 37 7.59 -10.86 14.01
C SER A 37 6.56 -11.97 14.17
N VAL A 38 6.22 -12.25 15.43
CA VAL A 38 5.16 -13.20 15.76
C VAL A 38 3.92 -12.78 14.96
N PRO A 39 3.30 -13.69 14.19
CA PRO A 39 2.15 -13.35 13.38
C PRO A 39 1.01 -12.88 14.27
N GLN A 40 0.47 -11.70 13.98
CA GLN A 40 -0.70 -11.19 14.68
C GLN A 40 -1.97 -11.66 13.99
N ILE A 41 -2.62 -12.63 14.60
CA ILE A 41 -3.88 -13.22 14.11
C ILE A 41 -5.04 -12.30 14.51
N VAL A 42 -5.96 -12.09 13.57
CA VAL A 42 -7.21 -11.34 13.79
C VAL A 42 -8.41 -12.23 13.49
N GLU A 43 -9.53 -11.93 14.13
CA GLU A 43 -10.80 -12.61 13.86
C GLU A 43 -11.18 -12.46 12.38
N PRO A 44 -11.58 -13.54 11.68
CA PRO A 44 -12.10 -13.44 10.32
C PRO A 44 -13.41 -12.62 10.25
N PRO A 45 -13.66 -11.88 9.15
CA PRO A 45 -14.96 -11.28 8.88
C PRO A 45 -16.08 -12.32 8.81
N VAL A 46 -17.31 -11.90 9.07
CA VAL A 46 -18.53 -12.68 8.82
C VAL A 46 -18.56 -13.11 7.36
N LYS A 47 -18.97 -14.37 7.14
CA LYS A 47 -18.74 -15.02 5.84
C LYS A 47 -19.71 -14.60 4.75
N TYR A 48 -20.95 -14.22 5.09
CA TYR A 48 -22.02 -13.98 4.12
C TYR A 48 -22.71 -12.65 4.39
N HIS A 49 -23.05 -11.93 3.32
CA HIS A 49 -23.74 -10.63 3.35
C HIS A 49 -24.72 -10.54 2.19
N SER A 50 -25.87 -9.88 2.38
CA SER A 50 -26.92 -9.82 1.36
C SER A 50 -26.56 -8.89 0.20
N SER A 51 -25.88 -7.77 0.47
CA SER A 51 -25.48 -6.80 -0.54
C SER A 51 -24.12 -6.13 -0.25
N TRP A 52 -23.64 -5.31 -1.18
CA TRP A 52 -22.42 -4.52 -0.99
C TRP A 52 -22.60 -3.43 0.06
N GLU A 53 -23.80 -2.87 0.23
CA GLU A 53 -24.12 -1.92 1.28
C GLU A 53 -24.05 -2.59 2.67
N ASP A 54 -24.66 -3.76 2.82
CA ASP A 54 -24.59 -4.56 4.06
C ASP A 54 -23.14 -4.91 4.40
N TRP A 55 -22.36 -5.32 3.38
CA TRP A 55 -20.95 -5.58 3.55
C TRP A 55 -20.19 -4.33 3.98
N GLN A 56 -20.43 -3.18 3.36
CA GLN A 56 -19.69 -1.95 3.64
C GLN A 56 -19.94 -1.47 5.07
N SER A 57 -21.20 -1.45 5.51
CA SER A 57 -21.56 -1.10 6.89
C SER A 57 -20.89 -2.04 7.90
N TYR A 58 -20.99 -3.35 7.69
CA TYR A 58 -20.31 -4.33 8.55
C TYR A 58 -18.78 -4.17 8.52
N PHE A 59 -18.21 -3.89 7.35
CA PHE A 59 -16.77 -3.84 7.15
C PHE A 59 -16.13 -2.63 7.85
N GLU A 60 -16.82 -1.50 7.92
CA GLU A 60 -16.39 -0.33 8.68
C GLU A 60 -16.28 -0.65 10.18
N ASP A 61 -17.33 -1.25 10.75
CA ASP A 61 -17.33 -1.70 12.14
C ASP A 61 -16.26 -2.75 12.41
N TYR A 62 -16.09 -3.71 11.49
CA TYR A 62 -15.05 -4.72 11.58
C TYR A 62 -13.65 -4.10 11.61
N CYS A 63 -13.36 -3.14 10.72
CA CYS A 63 -12.06 -2.44 10.69
C CYS A 63 -11.80 -1.67 11.98
N GLN A 64 -12.81 -1.00 12.53
CA GLN A 64 -12.70 -0.26 13.79
C GLN A 64 -12.47 -1.20 14.98
N ARG A 65 -13.30 -2.25 15.11
CA ARG A 65 -13.23 -3.22 16.23
C ARG A 65 -11.90 -3.97 16.26
N THR A 66 -11.34 -4.26 15.09
CA THR A 66 -10.07 -4.97 14.97
C THR A 66 -8.85 -4.05 14.81
N LEU A 67 -9.07 -2.73 14.76
CA LEU A 67 -8.05 -1.69 14.61
C LEU A 67 -7.20 -1.84 13.33
N GLN A 68 -7.83 -2.27 12.25
CA GLN A 68 -7.19 -2.56 10.98
C GLN A 68 -7.53 -1.50 9.94
N VAL A 69 -6.55 -1.12 9.11
CA VAL A 69 -6.80 -0.35 7.88
C VAL A 69 -6.62 -1.28 6.69
N ILE A 70 -7.74 -1.56 6.01
CA ILE A 70 -7.82 -2.61 4.98
C ILE A 70 -8.32 -1.99 3.67
N PRO A 71 -7.41 -1.48 2.81
CA PRO A 71 -7.81 -0.96 1.51
C PRO A 71 -8.27 -2.06 0.53
N VAL A 72 -9.09 -1.64 -0.44
CA VAL A 72 -9.39 -2.44 -1.63
C VAL A 72 -8.16 -2.42 -2.55
N LYS A 73 -7.62 -3.60 -2.83
CA LYS A 73 -6.51 -3.79 -3.78
C LYS A 73 -7.00 -3.77 -5.22
N GLU A 74 -8.04 -4.54 -5.49
CA GLU A 74 -8.55 -4.82 -6.84
C GLU A 74 -10.07 -4.97 -6.77
N THR A 75 -10.75 -4.35 -7.74
CA THR A 75 -12.19 -4.52 -7.97
C THR A 75 -12.37 -5.18 -9.33
N MET A 76 -13.10 -6.28 -9.37
CA MET A 76 -13.47 -6.95 -10.61
C MET A 76 -14.93 -6.65 -10.91
N SER A 77 -15.17 -5.98 -12.02
CA SER A 77 -16.53 -5.75 -12.48
C SER A 77 -17.15 -7.02 -13.05
N ARG A 78 -18.47 -7.05 -13.11
CA ARG A 78 -19.26 -8.03 -13.85
C ARG A 78 -18.75 -8.17 -15.29
N ALA A 79 -18.57 -7.03 -15.97
CA ALA A 79 -18.14 -7.00 -17.37
C ALA A 79 -16.76 -7.67 -17.56
N GLU A 80 -15.80 -7.35 -16.69
CA GLU A 80 -14.47 -7.94 -16.74
C GLU A 80 -14.51 -9.45 -16.39
N ARG A 81 -15.34 -9.85 -15.42
CA ARG A 81 -15.54 -11.27 -15.09
C ARG A 81 -16.10 -12.05 -16.28
N ASN A 82 -17.13 -11.51 -16.95
CA ASN A 82 -17.76 -12.12 -18.12
C ASN A 82 -16.80 -12.16 -19.31
N LYS A 83 -16.01 -11.11 -19.52
CA LYS A 83 -14.94 -11.07 -20.54
C LYS A 83 -13.91 -12.18 -20.31
N ARG A 84 -13.52 -12.44 -19.05
CA ARG A 84 -12.62 -13.56 -18.69
C ARG A 84 -13.30 -14.92 -18.88
N LEU A 85 -14.58 -15.06 -18.52
CA LEU A 85 -15.35 -16.30 -18.70
C LEU A 85 -15.43 -16.73 -20.16
N LYS A 86 -15.73 -15.80 -21.06
CA LYS A 86 -15.83 -16.04 -22.52
C LYS A 86 -14.55 -16.58 -23.17
N LYS A 87 -13.40 -16.45 -22.49
CA LYS A 87 -12.12 -17.03 -22.94
C LYS A 87 -11.90 -18.48 -22.47
N THR A 88 -12.89 -19.07 -21.80
CA THR A 88 -12.84 -20.43 -21.26
C THR A 88 -14.02 -21.24 -21.81
N LYS A 89 -13.92 -22.57 -21.80
CA LYS A 89 -15.03 -23.47 -22.22
C LYS A 89 -16.36 -23.17 -21.53
N LYS A 90 -16.32 -22.70 -20.28
CA LYS A 90 -17.53 -22.34 -19.52
C LYS A 90 -18.25 -21.09 -20.04
N GLY A 91 -17.55 -20.22 -20.76
CA GLY A 91 -18.13 -18.99 -21.30
C GLY A 91 -18.85 -19.16 -22.63
N GLU A 92 -18.86 -20.37 -23.20
CA GLU A 92 -19.72 -20.73 -24.34
C GLU A 92 -21.20 -20.83 -23.90
N ASP A 93 -21.43 -21.18 -22.63
CA ASP A 93 -22.75 -21.21 -22.02
C ASP A 93 -23.09 -19.85 -21.40
N GLU A 94 -24.06 -19.14 -21.99
CA GLU A 94 -24.51 -17.84 -21.51
C GLU A 94 -25.11 -17.89 -20.11
N SER A 95 -25.63 -19.04 -19.67
CA SER A 95 -26.17 -19.20 -18.31
C SER A 95 -25.10 -19.14 -17.22
N GLN A 96 -23.82 -19.34 -17.58
CA GLN A 96 -22.68 -19.23 -16.66
C GLN A 96 -22.19 -17.78 -16.50
N LEU A 97 -22.70 -16.84 -17.31
CA LEU A 97 -22.32 -15.43 -17.20
C LEU A 97 -22.93 -14.82 -15.94
N VAL A 98 -22.21 -13.87 -15.36
CA VAL A 98 -22.70 -13.11 -14.21
C VAL A 98 -23.91 -12.26 -14.67
N PRO A 99 -25.07 -12.38 -14.02
CA PRO A 99 -26.26 -11.59 -14.35
C PRO A 99 -26.09 -10.09 -14.06
N GLU A 100 -27.04 -9.28 -14.50
CA GLU A 100 -27.10 -7.85 -14.14
C GLU A 100 -27.40 -7.67 -12.64
N GLY A 101 -27.04 -6.51 -12.08
CA GLY A 101 -27.19 -6.22 -10.65
C GLY A 101 -26.06 -6.73 -9.75
N PHE A 102 -25.15 -7.57 -10.26
CA PHE A 102 -24.03 -8.13 -9.50
C PHE A 102 -22.71 -7.37 -9.67
N ASP A 103 -22.76 -6.03 -9.76
CA ASP A 103 -21.57 -5.18 -9.89
C ASP A 103 -21.28 -4.40 -8.59
N PRO A 104 -20.02 -4.34 -8.12
CA PRO A 104 -18.87 -5.12 -8.59
C PRO A 104 -19.04 -6.62 -8.32
N TYR A 105 -18.50 -7.48 -9.19
CA TYR A 105 -18.57 -8.93 -8.99
C TYR A 105 -17.74 -9.39 -7.77
N GLN A 106 -16.58 -8.75 -7.60
CA GLN A 106 -15.61 -9.12 -6.58
C GLN A 106 -14.76 -7.92 -6.15
N ARG A 107 -14.41 -7.84 -4.86
CA ARG A 107 -13.36 -6.97 -4.32
C ARG A 107 -12.32 -7.80 -3.57
N THR A 108 -11.05 -7.47 -3.78
CA THR A 108 -9.92 -8.05 -3.05
C THR A 108 -9.42 -7.04 -2.04
N TYR A 109 -9.32 -7.45 -0.78
CA TYR A 109 -8.90 -6.62 0.33
C TYR A 109 -7.52 -7.05 0.82
N ILE A 110 -6.67 -6.10 1.18
CA ILE A 110 -5.33 -6.33 1.72
C ILE A 110 -5.06 -5.39 2.89
N CYS A 111 -4.01 -5.67 3.66
CA CYS A 111 -3.46 -4.69 4.59
C CYS A 111 -2.77 -3.53 3.84
N THR A 112 -2.74 -2.32 4.42
CA THR A 112 -1.92 -1.19 3.95
C THR A 112 -0.43 -1.51 3.81
N HIS A 113 0.07 -2.51 4.53
CA HIS A 113 1.46 -2.98 4.43
C HIS A 113 1.63 -4.12 3.41
N GLY A 114 0.53 -4.59 2.80
CA GLY A 114 0.50 -5.67 1.80
C GLY A 114 0.75 -5.20 0.36
N TRP A 115 0.91 -3.89 0.13
CA TRP A 115 1.27 -3.39 -1.20
C TRP A 115 2.71 -3.77 -1.54
N LYS A 116 2.92 -4.22 -2.78
CA LYS A 116 4.28 -4.45 -3.29
C LYS A 116 5.01 -3.11 -3.37
N LYS A 117 6.28 -3.07 -2.93
CA LYS A 117 7.16 -1.93 -3.16
C LYS A 117 7.22 -1.65 -4.66
N ARG A 118 6.91 -0.41 -5.06
CA ARG A 118 7.16 0.03 -6.43
C ARG A 118 8.66 0.18 -6.61
N LYS A 119 9.19 -0.23 -7.77
CA LYS A 119 10.58 0.08 -8.13
C LYS A 119 10.74 1.60 -8.16
N SER A 120 11.76 2.14 -7.49
CA SER A 120 12.10 3.56 -7.62
C SER A 120 12.49 3.83 -9.07
N ARG A 121 12.07 4.99 -9.58
CA ARG A 121 12.47 5.48 -10.92
C ARG A 121 13.62 6.49 -10.86
N SER A 122 14.12 6.76 -9.65
CA SER A 122 15.16 7.75 -9.36
C SER A 122 16.05 7.27 -8.23
N GLU A 123 17.31 7.72 -8.22
CA GLU A 123 18.32 7.41 -7.20
C GLU A 123 18.19 8.26 -5.93
N GLY A 124 17.36 9.31 -5.96
CA GLY A 124 17.14 10.18 -4.80
C GLY A 124 16.37 9.50 -3.67
N SER A 125 16.98 9.45 -2.48
CA SER A 125 16.33 9.04 -1.24
C SER A 125 15.46 10.17 -0.69
N ARG A 126 14.13 10.00 -0.72
CA ARG A 126 13.22 10.88 0.03
C ARG A 126 13.12 10.37 1.47
N PRO A 127 12.98 11.26 2.48
CA PRO A 127 12.76 10.84 3.87
C PRO A 127 11.66 9.79 3.95
N ARG A 128 11.94 8.67 4.63
CA ARG A 128 11.10 7.47 4.60
C ARG A 128 9.66 7.83 5.00
N GLN A 129 8.70 7.55 4.11
CA GLN A 129 7.29 7.56 4.46
C GLN A 129 7.07 6.56 5.60
N HIS A 130 6.28 6.94 6.60
CA HIS A 130 6.05 6.17 7.83
C HIS A 130 5.38 4.80 7.60
N ILE A 131 4.93 4.50 6.37
CA ILE A 131 4.32 3.22 6.00
C ILE A 131 5.43 2.31 5.46
N ARG A 132 5.92 1.40 6.30
CA ARG A 132 6.84 0.33 5.86
C ARG A 132 6.04 -0.68 5.04
N LEU A 133 6.30 -0.81 3.75
CA LEU A 133 5.72 -1.90 2.94
C LEU A 133 6.39 -3.23 3.34
N THR A 134 5.80 -3.95 4.30
CA THR A 134 6.33 -5.22 4.87
C THR A 134 5.90 -6.47 4.10
N ASN A 135 5.27 -6.30 2.92
CA ASN A 135 4.66 -7.39 2.16
C ASN A 135 3.73 -8.25 3.04
N CYS A 136 2.89 -7.59 3.85
CA CYS A 136 1.98 -8.26 4.78
C CYS A 136 1.07 -9.27 4.04
N PRO A 137 0.98 -10.53 4.52
CA PRO A 137 0.21 -11.58 3.84
C PRO A 137 -1.31 -11.46 4.06
N PHE A 138 -1.75 -10.58 4.96
CA PHE A 138 -3.18 -10.36 5.23
C PHE A 138 -3.94 -10.02 3.95
N ARG A 139 -4.90 -10.87 3.59
CA ARG A 139 -5.70 -10.73 2.36
C ARG A 139 -6.98 -11.53 2.47
N PHE A 140 -8.06 -11.02 1.91
CA PHE A 140 -9.24 -11.82 1.63
C PHE A 140 -9.97 -11.27 0.41
N VAL A 141 -10.96 -12.02 -0.07
CA VAL A 141 -11.77 -11.66 -1.23
C VAL A 141 -13.24 -11.69 -0.84
N VAL A 142 -14.00 -10.68 -1.25
CA VAL A 142 -15.46 -10.67 -1.17
C VAL A 142 -16.00 -10.78 -2.58
N GLN A 143 -16.84 -11.78 -2.81
CA GLN A 143 -17.32 -12.15 -4.14
C GLN A 143 -18.79 -12.57 -4.09
N TRP A 144 -19.56 -12.22 -5.11
CA TRP A 144 -20.92 -12.74 -5.27
C TRP A 144 -20.95 -14.27 -5.44
N ASN A 145 -21.77 -14.91 -4.61
CA ASN A 145 -22.21 -16.28 -4.76
C ASN A 145 -23.53 -16.29 -5.53
N LEU A 146 -23.46 -16.54 -6.84
CA LEU A 146 -24.62 -16.46 -7.74
C LEU A 146 -25.73 -17.48 -7.43
N VAL A 147 -25.39 -18.61 -6.79
CA VAL A 147 -26.37 -19.64 -6.41
C VAL A 147 -27.20 -19.18 -5.21
N ARG A 148 -26.57 -18.45 -4.28
CA ARG A 148 -27.22 -17.94 -3.06
C ARG A 148 -27.80 -16.53 -3.23
N GLY A 149 -27.31 -15.77 -4.19
CA GLY A 149 -27.64 -14.34 -4.31
C GLY A 149 -27.06 -13.49 -3.19
N GLU A 150 -25.94 -13.91 -2.59
CA GLU A 150 -25.29 -13.24 -1.46
C GLU A 150 -23.80 -13.02 -1.76
N LEU A 151 -23.19 -12.01 -1.15
CA LEU A 151 -21.74 -11.87 -1.07
C LEU A 151 -21.15 -12.91 -0.13
N GLN A 152 -19.97 -13.41 -0.48
CA GLN A 152 -19.23 -14.39 0.30
C GLN A 152 -17.77 -13.98 0.46
N VAL A 153 -17.29 -14.00 1.69
CA VAL A 153 -15.86 -13.89 2.03
C VAL A 153 -15.15 -15.21 1.72
N LYS A 154 -14.07 -15.13 0.94
CA LYS A 154 -13.26 -16.25 0.43
C LYS A 154 -11.77 -15.95 0.48
N ASN A 155 -10.96 -17.01 0.35
CA ASN A 155 -9.50 -16.94 0.19
C ASN A 155 -8.82 -16.07 1.26
N GLY A 156 -9.31 -16.17 2.50
CA GLY A 156 -8.87 -15.36 3.62
C GLY A 156 -7.56 -15.84 4.24
N HIS A 157 -6.66 -14.91 4.47
CA HIS A 157 -5.47 -15.02 5.30
C HIS A 157 -5.55 -13.90 6.34
N PHE A 158 -5.86 -14.24 7.58
CA PHE A 158 -6.18 -13.29 8.66
C PHE A 158 -5.05 -13.19 9.70
N ALA A 159 -3.81 -13.18 9.21
CA ALA A 159 -2.63 -12.94 10.03
C ALA A 159 -1.76 -11.85 9.41
N HIS A 160 -1.28 -10.95 10.25
CA HIS A 160 -0.33 -9.88 9.90
C HIS A 160 1.08 -10.27 10.33
N ASN A 161 2.07 -9.76 9.60
CA ASN A 161 3.49 -9.86 9.96
C ASN A 161 4.04 -8.57 10.61
N HIS A 162 3.15 -7.67 11.04
CA HIS A 162 3.48 -6.43 11.72
C HIS A 162 2.44 -6.15 12.81
N PRO A 163 2.76 -5.29 13.79
CA PRO A 163 1.80 -4.88 14.80
C PRO A 163 0.59 -4.16 14.18
N VAL A 164 -0.60 -4.58 14.61
CA VAL A 164 -1.89 -3.91 14.48
C VAL A 164 -2.23 -3.41 15.88
N SER A 165 -2.12 -2.10 16.09
CA SER A 165 -2.27 -1.48 17.40
C SER A 165 -3.13 -0.23 17.32
N PRO A 166 -3.78 0.20 18.42
CA PRO A 166 -4.53 1.45 18.45
C PRO A 166 -3.70 2.66 18.01
N ALA A 167 -2.43 2.71 18.44
CA ALA A 167 -1.51 3.78 18.08
C ALA A 167 -1.24 3.83 16.56
N ALA A 168 -1.00 2.67 15.94
CA ALA A 168 -0.82 2.58 14.50
C ALA A 168 -2.10 2.92 13.74
N PHE A 169 -3.26 2.41 14.19
CA PHE A 169 -4.56 2.71 13.61
C PHE A 169 -4.86 4.21 13.63
N ALA A 170 -4.65 4.87 14.77
CA ALA A 170 -4.87 6.30 14.95
C ALA A 170 -3.97 7.20 14.08
N THR A 171 -2.92 6.69 13.43
CA THR A 171 -2.13 7.48 12.47
C THR A 171 -2.82 7.69 11.13
N TYR A 172 -3.83 6.87 10.80
CA TYR A 172 -4.49 6.91 9.49
C TYR A 172 -5.63 7.94 9.46
N PRO A 173 -5.73 8.79 8.43
CA PRO A 173 -6.84 9.75 8.30
C PRO A 173 -8.22 9.08 8.34
N ALA A 174 -8.34 7.90 7.73
CA ALA A 174 -9.58 7.12 7.69
C ALA A 174 -10.10 6.67 9.06
N SER A 175 -9.24 6.61 10.09
CA SER A 175 -9.65 6.26 11.46
C SER A 175 -10.01 7.48 12.32
N ARG A 176 -9.74 8.71 11.85
CA ARG A 176 -9.88 9.94 12.64
C ARG A 176 -11.24 10.64 12.46
N GLY A 177 -12.18 10.01 11.75
CA GLY A 177 -13.54 10.55 11.56
C GLY A 177 -13.60 11.80 10.68
N VAL A 178 -12.55 12.12 9.91
CA VAL A 178 -12.67 13.11 8.84
C VAL A 178 -13.43 12.42 7.70
N MET A 179 -14.76 12.54 7.74
CA MET A 179 -15.64 12.23 6.62
C MET A 179 -15.32 13.20 5.49
N ASP A 180 -14.25 12.93 4.76
CA ASP A 180 -13.98 13.61 3.51
C ASP A 180 -14.97 13.03 2.50
N LEU A 181 -16.10 13.73 2.32
CA LEU A 181 -17.20 13.37 1.43
C LEU A 181 -16.80 13.35 -0.06
N CYS A 182 -15.50 13.25 -0.37
CA CYS A 182 -14.92 13.45 -1.69
C CYS A 182 -13.92 12.35 -2.13
N ALA A 183 -13.69 11.29 -1.34
CA ALA A 183 -12.67 10.27 -1.68
C ALA A 183 -13.21 8.86 -2.04
N CYS A 184 -14.48 8.72 -2.46
CA CYS A 184 -15.00 7.44 -2.96
C CYS A 184 -15.69 7.50 -4.35
N THR A 185 -15.70 8.63 -5.05
CA THR A 185 -16.49 8.77 -6.31
C THR A 185 -15.70 9.13 -7.56
N GLN A 186 -14.37 9.05 -7.61
CA GLN A 186 -13.67 9.37 -8.85
C GLN A 186 -12.40 8.54 -9.04
N LEU A 187 -12.53 7.42 -9.75
CA LEU A 187 -11.71 7.08 -10.93
C LEU A 187 -12.52 6.13 -11.83
N GLY A 188 -13.67 6.62 -12.29
CA GLY A 188 -14.40 6.14 -13.46
C GLY A 188 -14.73 7.36 -14.32
N CYS A 189 -14.51 7.24 -15.64
CA CYS A 189 -14.45 8.28 -16.68
C CYS A 189 -13.07 8.97 -16.76
N GLY A 190 -12.28 8.89 -17.82
CA GLY A 190 -12.36 8.23 -19.12
C GLY A 190 -11.15 8.72 -19.93
N ASN A 191 -10.76 8.00 -20.98
CA ASN A 191 -10.46 8.69 -22.24
C ASN A 191 -10.74 7.73 -23.38
N VAL A 192 -11.34 8.36 -24.39
CA VAL A 192 -11.76 7.89 -25.70
C VAL A 192 -10.65 7.14 -26.44
#